data_AF-A0A8T7HAW2-F1
#
_entry.id   AF-A0A8T7HAW2-F1
#
_cell.length_a   1.000
_cell.length_b   1.000
_cell.length_c   1.000
_cell.angle_alpha   90.00
_cell.angle_beta   90.00
_cell.angle_gamma   90.00
#
_symmetry.space_group_name_H-M   'P 1'
#
loop_
_entity.id
_entity.type
_entity.pdbx_description
1 polymer ?
#
loop_
_entity_poly.entity_id
_entity_poly.type
_entity_poly.pdbx_seq_one_letter_code
_entity_poly.pdbx_strand_id
1 'polypeptide(L)'
;MKRKVSFIVVLLILSSLIIIPSLASAVNGCFVDKESSKYCTDISDIEAQEECSFSDTCDLTLDFLEDQLCTFVDECQKILCKSSCKVEYRGQCVFGEVPQGDEQEWCSSGCCQFTFGNQEYCQSTPGQWKCEVEAINRDQTTYGFESNANCETSCQDFTYQATSYPVSISKKQFTTILLEESKKPVKKETSPPKEAKNEDEKESSFSFFWWILIIGLIILIAVKWKSWFKSDDGNLVEEGYAPKSPGLFSPFLSNPFTKARIKKMKREHKHKRKEQRMENLFGEAGLTLPKEVKPSQNFEELERRIKNAKVPIINTYVTKLNQIANQRERKEKNTFNTLKELQKREQSEVFKKLRQISQKNK
;
A
#
# COMPACT_ATOMS: atom_id res chain seq x y z
N MET A 1 -60.49 -28.54 8.72
CA MET A 1 -59.36 -28.50 7.76
C MET A 1 -58.85 -27.09 7.41
N LYS A 2 -59.70 -26.08 7.19
CA LYS A 2 -59.28 -24.71 6.79
C LYS A 2 -58.26 -23.99 7.70
N ARG A 3 -58.19 -24.31 9.00
CA ARG A 3 -57.20 -23.72 9.92
C ARG A 3 -55.77 -24.26 9.74
N LYS A 4 -55.60 -25.52 9.31
CA LYS A 4 -54.27 -26.11 9.10
C LYS A 4 -53.59 -25.55 7.84
N VAL A 5 -54.36 -25.31 6.78
CA VAL A 5 -53.86 -24.69 5.54
C VAL A 5 -53.39 -23.25 5.78
N SER A 6 -54.13 -22.46 6.56
CA SER A 6 -53.76 -21.09 6.88
C SER A 6 -52.45 -20.99 7.67
N PHE A 7 -52.17 -21.95 8.55
CA PHE A 7 -50.93 -21.95 9.34
C PHE A 7 -49.72 -22.32 8.47
N ILE A 8 -49.87 -23.30 7.57
CA ILE A 8 -48.80 -23.70 6.64
C ILE A 8 -48.42 -22.55 5.70
N VAL A 9 -49.41 -21.81 5.18
CA VAL A 9 -49.15 -20.66 4.29
C VAL A 9 -48.43 -19.53 5.03
N VAL A 10 -48.83 -19.20 6.26
CA VAL A 10 -48.14 -18.18 7.07
C VAL A 10 -46.71 -18.61 7.40
N LEU A 11 -46.50 -19.89 7.70
CA LEU A 11 -45.17 -20.42 8.03
C LEU A 11 -44.25 -20.46 6.81
N LEU A 12 -44.77 -20.74 5.61
CA LEU A 12 -44.05 -20.65 4.34
C LEU A 12 -43.68 -19.21 3.97
N ILE A 13 -44.59 -18.25 4.19
CA ILE A 13 -44.32 -16.82 3.96
C ILE A 13 -43.24 -16.35 4.96
N LEU A 14 -43.36 -16.71 6.23
CA LEU A 14 -42.38 -16.36 7.26
C LEU A 14 -41.01 -16.99 6.98
N SER A 15 -40.95 -18.26 6.53
CA SER A 15 -39.68 -18.89 6.14
C SER A 15 -39.08 -18.24 4.90
N SER A 16 -39.89 -17.82 3.92
CA SER A 16 -39.38 -17.12 2.74
C SER A 16 -38.80 -15.74 3.08
N LEU A 17 -39.42 -14.99 4.00
CA LEU A 17 -38.93 -13.68 4.48
C LEU A 17 -37.61 -13.77 5.25
N ILE A 18 -37.33 -14.90 5.91
CA ILE A 18 -36.08 -15.12 6.65
C ILE A 18 -34.92 -15.49 5.72
N ILE A 19 -35.20 -16.10 4.56
CA ILE A 19 -34.15 -16.57 3.63
C ILE A 19 -33.67 -15.46 2.68
N ILE A 20 -34.54 -14.49 2.33
CA ILE A 20 -34.22 -13.41 1.37
C ILE A 20 -33.03 -12.51 1.79
N PRO A 21 -32.85 -12.07 3.05
CA PRO A 21 -31.71 -11.21 3.40
C PRO A 21 -30.35 -11.93 3.36
N SER A 22 -30.33 -13.27 3.29
CA SER A 22 -29.10 -14.07 3.18
C SER A 22 -28.50 -14.06 1.76
N LEU A 23 -29.21 -13.50 0.78
CA LEU A 23 -28.73 -13.30 -0.59
C LEU A 23 -28.20 -11.88 -0.84
N ALA A 24 -27.94 -11.10 0.22
CA ALA A 24 -27.02 -9.98 0.10
C ALA A 24 -25.68 -10.56 -0.40
N SER A 25 -25.50 -10.53 -1.72
CA SER A 25 -24.26 -10.87 -2.38
C SER A 25 -23.22 -10.00 -1.69
N ALA A 26 -22.34 -10.62 -0.91
CA ALA A 26 -21.15 -9.91 -0.47
C ALA A 26 -20.47 -9.48 -1.77
N VAL A 27 -20.53 -8.17 -2.07
CA VAL A 27 -19.78 -7.60 -3.17
C VAL A 27 -18.33 -7.85 -2.79
N ASN A 28 -17.75 -8.83 -3.48
CA ASN A 28 -16.37 -9.21 -3.31
C ASN A 28 -15.58 -8.44 -4.36
N GLY A 29 -14.49 -7.85 -3.94
CA GLY A 29 -13.56 -7.15 -4.81
C GLY A 29 -12.13 -7.50 -4.46
N CYS A 30 -11.21 -7.02 -5.28
CA CYS A 30 -9.80 -7.21 -5.06
C CYS A 30 -9.22 -6.07 -4.23
N PHE A 31 -8.55 -6.39 -3.13
CA PHE A 31 -7.90 -5.39 -2.29
C PHE A 31 -6.41 -5.24 -2.62
N VAL A 32 -5.99 -4.05 -3.02
CA VAL A 32 -4.66 -3.75 -3.57
C VAL A 32 -3.85 -2.72 -2.75
N ASP A 33 -4.20 -2.47 -1.48
CA ASP A 33 -3.29 -1.73 -0.58
C ASP A 33 -2.06 -2.58 -0.24
N LYS A 34 -0.90 -2.20 -0.80
CA LYS A 34 0.40 -2.89 -0.62
C LYS A 34 0.86 -3.01 0.82
N GLU A 35 0.38 -2.16 1.73
CA GLU A 35 0.76 -2.20 3.16
C GLU A 35 -0.14 -3.12 4.00
N SER A 36 -1.24 -3.58 3.44
CA SER A 36 -2.15 -4.47 4.14
C SER A 36 -1.67 -5.93 4.08
N SER A 37 -1.98 -6.68 5.13
CA SER A 37 -1.85 -8.14 5.13
C SER A 37 -2.83 -8.82 4.16
N LYS A 38 -3.82 -8.09 3.65
CA LYS A 38 -4.81 -8.53 2.68
C LYS A 38 -4.49 -8.07 1.25
N TYR A 39 -3.28 -7.59 1.00
CA TYR A 39 -2.85 -7.23 -0.35
C TYR A 39 -3.04 -8.40 -1.33
N CYS A 40 -3.68 -8.11 -2.46
CA CYS A 40 -4.03 -9.07 -3.50
C CYS A 40 -4.85 -10.26 -2.98
N THR A 41 -5.86 -9.98 -2.15
CA THR A 41 -6.85 -10.96 -1.72
C THR A 41 -8.27 -10.50 -2.06
N ASP A 42 -9.11 -11.45 -2.48
CA ASP A 42 -10.52 -11.19 -2.71
C ASP A 42 -11.22 -11.10 -1.35
N ILE A 43 -11.74 -9.92 -1.02
CA ILE A 43 -12.41 -9.63 0.24
C ILE A 43 -13.73 -8.90 -0.01
N SER A 44 -14.63 -8.97 0.98
CA SER A 44 -15.89 -8.20 0.92
C SER A 44 -15.64 -6.70 1.14
N ASP A 45 -16.53 -5.85 0.62
CA ASP A 45 -16.50 -4.39 0.87
C ASP A 45 -16.38 -4.03 2.36
N ILE A 46 -17.12 -4.73 3.23
CA ILE A 46 -17.07 -4.52 4.68
C ILE A 46 -15.68 -4.83 5.25
N GLU A 47 -15.05 -5.91 4.78
CA GLU A 47 -13.70 -6.30 5.20
C GLU A 47 -12.65 -5.33 4.65
N ALA A 48 -12.81 -4.85 3.41
CA ALA A 48 -11.95 -3.84 2.80
C ALA A 48 -12.02 -2.52 3.60
N GLN A 49 -13.22 -2.08 3.97
CA GLN A 49 -13.41 -0.88 4.80
C GLN A 49 -12.77 -1.05 6.19
N GLU A 50 -12.89 -2.24 6.80
CA GLU A 50 -12.24 -2.54 8.07
C GLU A 50 -10.71 -2.51 7.95
N GLU A 51 -10.13 -3.16 6.94
CA GLU A 51 -8.68 -3.16 6.67
C GLU A 51 -8.15 -1.76 6.40
N CYS A 52 -8.85 -1.00 5.55
CA CYS A 52 -8.51 0.38 5.21
C CYS A 52 -8.52 1.30 6.44
N SER A 53 -9.41 1.04 7.42
CA SER A 53 -9.46 1.81 8.68
C SER A 53 -8.20 1.67 9.56
N PHE A 54 -7.33 0.68 9.28
CA PHE A 54 -6.06 0.49 9.98
C PHE A 54 -4.85 1.13 9.27
N SER A 55 -5.04 1.70 8.08
CA SER A 55 -3.99 2.23 7.21
C SER A 55 -4.28 3.70 6.86
N ASP A 56 -3.40 4.63 7.26
CA ASP A 56 -3.58 6.06 6.96
C ASP A 56 -3.34 6.38 5.47
N THR A 57 -2.76 5.44 4.72
CA THR A 57 -2.44 5.56 3.30
C THR A 57 -3.47 4.90 2.40
N CYS A 58 -4.38 4.10 2.95
CA CYS A 58 -5.39 3.40 2.17
C CYS A 58 -6.48 4.37 1.68
N ASP A 59 -6.75 4.34 0.39
CA ASP A 59 -7.89 4.97 -0.27
C ASP A 59 -8.80 3.87 -0.79
N LEU A 60 -9.91 3.61 -0.09
CA LEU A 60 -10.83 2.51 -0.44
C LEU A 60 -11.28 2.58 -1.91
N THR A 61 -11.43 3.77 -2.47
CA THR A 61 -11.85 3.97 -3.86
C THR A 61 -10.81 3.54 -4.90
N LEU A 62 -9.54 3.53 -4.53
CA LEU A 62 -8.42 3.16 -5.40
C LEU A 62 -7.88 1.76 -5.06
N ASP A 63 -7.89 1.42 -3.78
CA ASP A 63 -7.29 0.22 -3.23
C ASP A 63 -8.28 -0.94 -3.12
N PHE A 64 -9.57 -0.74 -3.39
CA PHE A 64 -10.57 -1.81 -3.49
C PHE A 64 -11.26 -1.78 -4.85
N LEU A 65 -11.00 -2.82 -5.64
CA LEU A 65 -11.56 -2.99 -6.98
C LEU A 65 -12.85 -3.82 -6.89
N GLU A 66 -13.98 -3.13 -6.76
CA GLU A 66 -15.31 -3.73 -6.68
C GLU A 66 -15.59 -4.64 -7.90
N ASP A 67 -16.24 -5.79 -7.64
CA ASP A 67 -16.63 -6.80 -8.64
C ASP A 67 -15.47 -7.36 -9.50
N GLN A 68 -14.21 -7.10 -9.12
CA GLN A 68 -13.03 -7.62 -9.79
C GLN A 68 -12.30 -8.64 -8.92
N LEU A 69 -12.03 -9.82 -9.47
CA LEU A 69 -11.20 -10.82 -8.80
C LEU A 69 -9.71 -10.47 -8.94
N CYS A 70 -8.93 -10.67 -7.89
CA CYS A 70 -7.49 -10.41 -7.87
C CYS A 70 -6.72 -11.22 -8.91
N THR A 71 -7.25 -12.35 -9.37
CA THR A 71 -6.62 -13.14 -10.45
C THR A 71 -6.55 -12.41 -11.79
N PHE A 72 -7.40 -11.40 -12.01
CA PHE A 72 -7.42 -10.60 -13.23
C PHE A 72 -6.70 -9.25 -13.08
N VAL A 73 -6.20 -8.94 -11.89
CA VAL A 73 -5.47 -7.71 -11.60
C VAL A 73 -3.98 -7.97 -11.83
N ASP A 74 -3.36 -7.22 -12.75
CA ASP A 74 -1.98 -7.48 -13.19
C ASP A 74 -0.96 -7.44 -12.03
N GLU A 75 -1.10 -6.48 -11.12
CA GLU A 75 -0.22 -6.38 -9.96
C GLU A 75 -0.37 -7.51 -8.93
N CYS A 76 -1.46 -8.27 -9.00
CA CYS A 76 -1.73 -9.41 -8.14
C CYS A 76 -1.32 -10.76 -8.74
N GLN A 77 -0.71 -10.75 -9.91
CA GLN A 77 -0.06 -11.94 -10.46
C GLN A 77 1.19 -12.27 -9.63
N LYS A 78 1.34 -13.55 -9.26
CA LYS A 78 2.53 -14.04 -8.57
C LYS A 78 3.65 -14.25 -9.57
N ILE A 79 4.79 -13.62 -9.34
CA ILE A 79 5.98 -13.66 -10.20
C ILE A 79 7.23 -13.96 -9.37
N LEU A 80 8.29 -14.48 -9.99
CA LEU A 80 9.59 -14.60 -9.34
C LEU A 80 10.31 -13.26 -9.40
N CYS A 81 10.54 -12.62 -8.26
CA CYS A 81 11.10 -11.28 -8.21
C CYS A 81 12.61 -11.24 -8.38
N LYS A 82 13.09 -10.37 -9.27
CA LYS A 82 14.54 -10.14 -9.49
C LYS A 82 15.28 -9.72 -8.23
N SER A 83 14.64 -8.91 -7.38
CA SER A 83 15.28 -8.32 -6.21
C SER A 83 15.40 -9.23 -4.99
N SER A 84 14.42 -10.10 -4.78
CA SER A 84 14.35 -10.96 -3.60
C SER A 84 14.56 -12.44 -3.92
N CYS A 85 14.46 -12.82 -5.20
CA CYS A 85 14.46 -14.21 -5.66
C CYS A 85 13.42 -15.08 -4.94
N LYS A 86 12.27 -14.46 -4.65
CA LYS A 86 11.09 -15.11 -4.06
C LYS A 86 9.89 -14.88 -4.96
N VAL A 87 8.93 -15.80 -4.85
CA VAL A 87 7.63 -15.65 -5.50
C VAL A 87 6.83 -14.64 -4.68
N GLU A 88 6.58 -13.48 -5.26
CA GLU A 88 5.85 -12.36 -4.66
C GLU A 88 4.82 -11.84 -5.66
N TYR A 89 3.91 -10.98 -5.21
CA TYR A 89 2.97 -10.31 -6.11
C TYR A 89 3.70 -9.27 -6.96
N ARG A 90 3.31 -9.13 -8.23
CA ARG A 90 3.96 -8.22 -9.18
C ARG A 90 4.02 -6.78 -8.67
N GLY A 91 2.98 -6.27 -8.01
CA GLY A 91 2.99 -4.92 -7.46
C GLY A 91 3.90 -4.72 -6.24
N GLN A 92 4.35 -5.80 -5.58
CA GLN A 92 5.39 -5.76 -4.54
C GLN A 92 6.80 -5.92 -5.13
N CYS A 93 6.89 -6.30 -6.41
CA CYS A 93 8.13 -6.57 -7.10
C CYS A 93 8.75 -5.32 -7.69
N VAL A 94 9.58 -4.62 -6.91
CA VAL A 94 10.15 -3.30 -7.28
C VAL A 94 10.88 -3.30 -8.64
N PHE A 95 11.50 -4.42 -9.01
CA PHE A 95 12.35 -4.53 -10.20
C PHE A 95 11.85 -5.54 -11.23
N GLY A 96 10.62 -6.02 -11.06
CA GLY A 96 9.95 -6.91 -11.99
C GLY A 96 10.41 -8.37 -11.93
N GLU A 97 9.90 -9.11 -12.91
CA GLU A 97 9.96 -10.56 -13.01
C GLU A 97 11.29 -11.04 -13.58
N VAL A 98 11.82 -12.14 -13.03
CA VAL A 98 12.95 -12.88 -13.59
C VAL A 98 12.51 -13.53 -14.92
N PRO A 99 13.27 -13.36 -16.02
CA PRO A 99 12.94 -14.00 -17.29
C PRO A 99 12.81 -15.52 -17.13
N GLN A 100 11.80 -16.09 -17.77
CA GLN A 100 11.55 -17.53 -17.72
C GLN A 100 12.73 -18.30 -18.32
N GLY A 101 13.29 -19.24 -17.57
CA GLY A 101 14.47 -20.03 -17.96
C GLY A 101 15.81 -19.49 -17.44
N ASP A 102 15.84 -18.26 -16.93
CA ASP A 102 17.06 -17.63 -16.39
C ASP A 102 17.07 -17.61 -14.84
N GLU A 103 16.19 -18.38 -14.18
CA GLU A 103 15.99 -18.32 -12.73
C GLU A 103 17.26 -18.62 -11.95
N GLN A 104 18.03 -19.61 -12.42
CA GLN A 104 19.29 -19.98 -11.80
C GLN A 104 20.31 -18.84 -11.89
N GLU A 105 20.41 -18.15 -13.03
CA GLU A 105 21.38 -17.09 -13.24
C GLU A 105 21.03 -15.84 -12.40
N TRP A 106 19.77 -15.45 -12.41
CA TRP A 106 19.30 -14.28 -11.66
C TRP A 106 19.39 -14.48 -10.15
N CYS A 107 19.16 -15.71 -9.67
CA CYS A 107 19.01 -16.00 -8.25
C CYS A 107 20.16 -16.77 -7.60
N SER A 108 21.18 -17.16 -8.36
CA SER A 108 22.40 -17.73 -7.78
C SER A 108 23.42 -16.66 -7.50
N SER A 109 24.23 -16.87 -6.46
CA SER A 109 25.43 -16.08 -6.27
C SER A 109 26.37 -16.23 -7.47
N GLY A 110 27.02 -15.14 -7.84
CA GLY A 110 27.97 -15.12 -8.94
C GLY A 110 28.91 -13.94 -8.86
N CYS A 111 29.60 -13.67 -9.95
CA CYS A 111 30.62 -12.64 -10.09
C CYS A 111 30.14 -11.51 -10.93
N CYS A 112 30.06 -10.34 -10.32
CA CYS A 112 29.77 -9.11 -11.02
C CYS A 112 31.05 -8.49 -11.55
N GLN A 113 31.10 -8.18 -12.84
CA GLN A 113 32.26 -7.58 -13.50
C GLN A 113 31.85 -6.42 -14.40
N PHE A 114 32.53 -5.29 -14.30
CA PHE A 114 32.41 -4.20 -15.28
C PHE A 114 33.57 -3.21 -15.15
N THR A 115 33.80 -2.40 -16.17
CA THR A 115 34.79 -1.32 -16.13
C THR A 115 34.11 0.00 -15.77
N PHE A 116 34.70 0.80 -14.90
CA PHE A 116 34.23 2.15 -14.55
C PHE A 116 35.40 3.13 -14.64
N GLY A 117 35.42 3.96 -15.68
CA GLY A 117 36.56 4.81 -15.99
C GLY A 117 37.79 3.98 -16.34
N ASN A 118 38.84 4.06 -15.54
CA ASN A 118 40.07 3.28 -15.69
C ASN A 118 40.20 2.18 -14.62
N GLN A 119 39.11 1.85 -13.92
CA GLN A 119 39.10 0.84 -12.87
C GLN A 119 38.23 -0.34 -13.28
N GLU A 120 38.76 -1.53 -13.04
CA GLU A 120 38.06 -2.79 -13.14
C GLU A 120 37.33 -3.07 -11.83
N TYR A 121 36.02 -3.32 -11.92
CA TYR A 121 35.20 -3.74 -10.78
C TYR A 121 34.94 -5.23 -10.91
N CYS A 122 35.34 -6.01 -9.90
CA CYS A 122 34.93 -7.40 -9.79
C CYS A 122 34.61 -7.74 -8.33
N GLN A 123 33.39 -8.24 -8.09
CA GLN A 123 32.95 -8.63 -6.75
C GLN A 123 31.91 -9.76 -6.81
N SER A 124 31.96 -10.65 -5.83
CA SER A 124 30.90 -11.66 -5.65
C SER A 124 29.61 -10.99 -5.17
N THR A 125 28.50 -11.32 -5.82
CA THR A 125 27.16 -10.79 -5.53
C THR A 125 26.15 -11.93 -5.43
N PRO A 126 25.08 -11.80 -4.63
CA PRO A 126 24.08 -12.86 -4.40
C PRO A 126 23.06 -13.02 -5.55
N GLY A 127 23.39 -12.61 -6.78
CA GLY A 127 22.47 -12.66 -7.92
C GLY A 127 22.82 -11.63 -8.99
N GLN A 128 22.44 -11.92 -10.23
CA GLN A 128 22.65 -11.04 -11.38
C GLN A 128 22.04 -9.65 -11.17
N TRP A 129 20.86 -9.61 -10.55
CA TRP A 129 20.17 -8.36 -10.21
C TRP A 129 21.07 -7.39 -9.41
N LYS A 130 21.78 -7.90 -8.40
CA LYS A 130 22.61 -7.04 -7.55
C LYS A 130 23.76 -6.43 -8.35
N CYS A 131 24.32 -7.20 -9.28
CA CYS A 131 25.34 -6.72 -10.20
C CYS A 131 24.82 -5.59 -11.10
N GLU A 132 23.63 -5.77 -11.68
CA GLU A 132 22.98 -4.74 -12.50
C GLU A 132 22.80 -3.42 -11.73
N VAL A 133 22.35 -3.49 -10.47
CA VAL A 133 22.21 -2.31 -9.60
C VAL A 133 23.54 -1.61 -9.36
N GLU A 134 24.62 -2.36 -9.12
CA GLU A 134 25.94 -1.80 -8.91
C GLU A 134 26.50 -1.12 -10.16
N ALA A 135 26.26 -1.71 -11.33
CA ALA A 135 26.58 -1.13 -12.62
C ALA A 135 25.80 0.17 -12.88
N ILE A 136 24.47 0.19 -12.64
CA ILE A 136 23.62 1.38 -12.75
C ILE A 136 24.11 2.50 -11.83
N ASN A 137 24.43 2.18 -10.57
CA ASN A 137 24.89 3.16 -9.59
C ASN A 137 26.19 3.85 -10.04
N ARG A 138 27.02 3.12 -10.80
CA ARG A 138 28.28 3.59 -11.40
C ARG A 138 28.12 4.03 -12.87
N ASP A 139 26.90 4.37 -13.30
CA ASP A 139 26.64 4.91 -14.64
C ASP A 139 27.14 4.02 -15.79
N GLN A 140 27.18 2.70 -15.58
CA GLN A 140 27.52 1.73 -16.62
C GLN A 140 26.28 1.30 -17.41
N THR A 141 26.46 1.04 -18.70
CA THR A 141 25.40 0.57 -19.61
C THR A 141 25.40 -0.93 -19.81
N THR A 142 26.50 -1.58 -19.42
CA THR A 142 26.72 -3.01 -19.57
C THR A 142 27.41 -3.57 -18.33
N TYR A 143 27.12 -4.81 -17.99
CA TYR A 143 27.81 -5.55 -16.93
C TYR A 143 28.00 -7.00 -17.36
N GLY A 144 29.01 -7.65 -16.80
CA GLY A 144 29.25 -9.08 -16.90
C GLY A 144 28.78 -9.78 -15.64
N PHE A 145 28.12 -10.92 -15.79
CA PHE A 145 27.76 -11.79 -14.67
C PHE A 145 28.13 -13.24 -14.97
N GLU A 146 28.73 -13.92 -14.00
CA GLU A 146 29.05 -15.34 -14.09
C GLU A 146 28.57 -16.04 -12.81
N SER A 147 27.70 -17.04 -12.91
CA SER A 147 27.13 -17.76 -11.76
C SER A 147 28.11 -18.72 -11.05
N ASN A 148 29.41 -18.52 -11.23
CA ASN A 148 30.45 -19.41 -10.73
C ASN A 148 30.77 -19.13 -9.26
N ALA A 149 31.02 -20.18 -8.48
CA ALA A 149 31.30 -20.07 -7.05
C ALA A 149 32.68 -19.44 -6.75
N ASN A 150 33.64 -19.57 -7.68
CA ASN A 150 35.01 -19.09 -7.50
C ASN A 150 35.22 -17.71 -8.12
N CYS A 151 34.78 -16.69 -7.41
CA CYS A 151 34.87 -15.34 -7.93
C CYS A 151 36.29 -14.78 -8.02
N GLU A 152 37.14 -15.19 -7.10
CA GLU A 152 38.51 -14.74 -7.03
C GLU A 152 39.29 -15.07 -8.31
N THR A 153 39.06 -16.25 -8.90
CA THR A 153 39.70 -16.64 -10.17
C THR A 153 39.12 -15.88 -11.35
N SER A 154 37.80 -15.71 -11.44
CA SER A 154 37.17 -14.93 -12.52
C SER A 154 37.58 -13.46 -12.47
N CYS A 155 37.86 -12.91 -11.29
CA CYS A 155 38.30 -11.52 -11.13
C CYS A 155 39.77 -11.28 -11.54
N GLN A 156 40.62 -12.32 -11.58
CA GLN A 156 42.02 -12.17 -11.96
C GLN A 156 42.22 -12.03 -13.47
N ASP A 157 41.28 -12.56 -14.26
CA ASP A 157 41.32 -12.57 -15.71
C ASP A 157 40.16 -11.75 -16.28
N PHE A 158 40.29 -10.42 -16.24
CA PHE A 158 39.30 -9.49 -16.83
C PHE A 158 39.20 -9.61 -18.36
N THR A 159 40.12 -10.34 -18.99
CA THR A 159 40.07 -10.69 -20.41
C THR A 159 39.11 -11.84 -20.70
N TYR A 160 38.73 -12.64 -19.71
CA TYR A 160 37.66 -13.61 -19.84
C TYR A 160 36.32 -12.86 -19.92
N GLN A 161 35.70 -12.87 -21.11
CA GLN A 161 34.43 -12.18 -21.33
C GLN A 161 33.32 -12.92 -20.59
N ALA A 162 33.03 -12.51 -19.36
CA ALA A 162 31.72 -12.75 -18.76
C ALA A 162 30.64 -12.29 -19.76
N THR A 163 29.53 -13.03 -19.83
CA THR A 163 28.43 -12.69 -20.74
C THR A 163 28.00 -11.25 -20.45
N SER A 164 28.13 -10.39 -21.45
CA SER A 164 27.83 -8.98 -21.29
C SER A 164 26.33 -8.76 -21.45
N TYR A 165 25.71 -8.25 -20.38
CA TYR A 165 24.30 -7.92 -20.34
C TYR A 165 24.12 -6.41 -20.43
N PRO A 166 23.18 -5.92 -21.26
CA PRO A 166 22.77 -4.53 -21.22
C PRO A 166 22.00 -4.26 -19.91
N VAL A 167 22.21 -3.08 -19.34
CA VAL A 167 21.40 -2.59 -18.23
C VAL A 167 19.97 -2.36 -18.71
N SER A 168 19.00 -2.99 -18.05
CA SER A 168 17.58 -2.97 -18.44
C SER A 168 16.86 -1.69 -18.04
N ILE A 169 17.37 -0.96 -17.04
CA ILE A 169 16.72 0.23 -16.47
C ILE A 169 17.70 1.41 -16.43
N SER A 170 17.28 2.58 -16.92
CA SER A 170 18.11 3.79 -16.82
C SER A 170 18.24 4.27 -15.37
N LYS A 171 19.37 4.89 -15.01
CA LYS A 171 19.59 5.45 -13.66
C LYS A 171 18.48 6.41 -13.21
N LYS A 172 17.88 7.17 -14.14
CA LYS A 172 16.74 8.05 -13.84
C LYS A 172 15.48 7.27 -13.44
N GLN A 173 15.19 6.15 -14.11
CA GLN A 173 14.08 5.28 -13.74
C GLN A 173 14.38 4.60 -12.40
N PHE A 174 15.60 4.11 -12.18
CA PHE A 174 16.01 3.50 -10.92
C PHE A 174 15.86 4.45 -9.73
N THR A 175 16.35 5.69 -9.84
CA THR A 175 16.16 6.69 -8.78
C THR A 175 14.70 7.07 -8.61
N THR A 176 13.89 7.09 -9.68
CA THR A 176 12.45 7.35 -9.57
C THR A 176 11.76 6.23 -8.78
N ILE A 177 12.06 4.97 -9.09
CA ILE A 177 11.51 3.79 -8.39
C ILE A 177 11.85 3.83 -6.90
N LEU A 178 13.13 4.02 -6.55
CA LEU A 178 13.55 4.13 -5.13
C LEU A 178 12.97 5.36 -4.44
N LEU A 179 12.83 6.47 -5.17
CA LEU A 179 12.28 7.70 -4.63
C LEU A 179 10.76 7.56 -4.40
N GLU A 180 10.04 6.86 -5.26
CA GLU A 180 8.61 6.58 -5.12
C GLU A 180 8.35 5.65 -3.94
N GLU A 181 9.17 4.63 -3.76
CA GLU A 181 9.13 3.74 -2.59
C GLU A 181 9.40 4.51 -1.28
N SER A 182 10.34 5.46 -1.30
CA SER A 182 10.68 6.29 -0.13
C SER A 182 9.77 7.51 0.09
N LYS A 183 9.08 8.00 -0.95
CA LYS A 183 8.18 9.17 -0.89
C LYS A 183 6.75 8.82 -0.46
N LYS A 184 6.44 7.56 -0.16
CA LYS A 184 5.21 7.21 0.55
C LYS A 184 5.03 8.18 1.73
N PRO A 185 3.99 9.02 1.69
CA PRO A 185 3.94 10.19 2.55
C PRO A 185 3.79 9.73 3.99
N VAL A 186 4.78 10.02 4.82
CA VAL A 186 4.53 10.28 6.24
C VAL A 186 3.68 11.55 6.26
N LYS A 187 2.36 11.41 6.04
CA LYS A 187 1.40 12.51 6.14
C LYS A 187 1.55 13.06 7.56
N LYS A 188 2.19 14.22 7.69
CA LYS A 188 2.13 15.04 8.89
C LYS A 188 0.64 15.27 9.16
N GLU A 189 0.18 14.82 10.33
CA GLU A 189 -1.14 15.12 10.90
C GLU A 189 -1.46 16.60 10.65
N THR A 190 -2.25 16.85 9.61
CA THR A 190 -2.86 18.15 9.39
C THR A 190 -4.24 18.00 9.96
N SER A 191 -4.50 18.78 11.01
CA SER A 191 -5.76 18.91 11.72
C SER A 191 -6.99 18.85 10.80
N PRO A 192 -8.11 18.26 11.27
CA PRO A 192 -9.26 17.94 10.44
C PRO A 192 -9.85 19.21 9.80
N PRO A 193 -10.13 19.20 8.48
CA PRO A 193 -10.86 20.28 7.85
C PRO A 193 -12.34 20.20 8.24
N LYS A 194 -12.91 21.37 8.50
CA LYS A 194 -14.34 21.58 8.77
C LYS A 194 -15.20 21.02 7.64
N GLU A 195 -16.31 20.42 8.06
CA GLU A 195 -17.44 19.96 7.25
C GLU A 195 -17.76 20.88 6.06
N ALA A 196 -17.66 20.34 4.86
CA ALA A 196 -18.32 20.86 3.68
C ALA A 196 -19.59 20.05 3.45
N LYS A 197 -20.74 20.73 3.56
CA LYS A 197 -22.05 20.24 3.13
C LYS A 197 -22.04 20.03 1.62
N ASN A 198 -22.40 18.84 1.15
CA ASN A 198 -22.92 18.63 -0.20
C ASN A 198 -24.28 17.94 -0.12
N GLU A 199 -25.31 18.75 -0.37
CA GLU A 199 -26.53 18.44 -1.13
C GLU A 199 -26.08 17.97 -2.54
N ASP A 200 -26.72 17.11 -3.33
CA ASP A 200 -27.98 16.39 -3.36
C ASP A 200 -27.76 15.26 -4.39
N GLU A 201 -28.14 14.02 -4.08
CA GLU A 201 -28.60 13.05 -5.09
C GLU A 201 -29.43 12.00 -4.34
N LYS A 202 -30.67 12.38 -4.03
CA LYS A 202 -31.70 11.46 -3.55
C LYS A 202 -32.23 10.68 -4.74
N GLU A 203 -31.48 9.66 -5.17
CA GLU A 203 -32.15 8.52 -5.78
C GLU A 203 -33.04 7.91 -4.70
N SER A 204 -34.34 7.81 -5.01
CA SER A 204 -35.36 7.32 -4.09
C SER A 204 -35.08 5.84 -3.80
N SER A 205 -34.24 5.58 -2.81
CA SER A 205 -34.26 4.36 -2.05
C SER A 205 -35.60 4.34 -1.32
N PHE A 206 -36.63 3.89 -2.05
CA PHE A 206 -37.89 3.44 -1.47
C PHE A 206 -37.52 2.26 -0.58
N SER A 207 -37.13 2.62 0.64
CA SER A 207 -36.43 1.75 1.58
C SER A 207 -37.23 0.48 1.72
N PHE A 208 -36.59 -0.67 1.56
CA PHE A 208 -37.17 -1.99 1.76
C PHE A 208 -38.03 -2.08 3.04
N PHE A 209 -37.69 -1.26 4.06
CA PHE A 209 -38.48 -1.05 5.26
C PHE A 209 -39.93 -0.57 5.03
N TRP A 210 -40.18 0.30 4.05
CA TRP A 210 -41.54 0.74 3.69
C TRP A 210 -42.38 -0.40 3.12
N TRP A 211 -41.80 -1.28 2.32
CA TRP A 211 -42.48 -2.49 1.84
C TRP A 211 -42.83 -3.45 2.98
N ILE A 212 -41.90 -3.66 3.92
CA ILE A 212 -42.17 -4.45 5.13
C ILE A 212 -43.31 -3.83 5.94
N LEU A 213 -43.34 -2.51 6.09
CA LEU A 213 -44.38 -1.79 6.82
C LEU A 213 -45.76 -1.95 6.17
N ILE A 214 -45.83 -1.82 4.83
CA ILE A 214 -47.08 -1.98 4.07
C ILE A 214 -47.59 -3.43 4.18
N ILE A 215 -46.71 -4.42 4.01
CA ILE A 215 -47.07 -5.83 4.12
C ILE A 215 -47.54 -6.15 5.55
N GLY A 216 -46.85 -5.64 6.57
CA GLY A 216 -47.26 -5.78 7.98
C GLY A 216 -48.63 -5.18 8.27
N LEU A 217 -48.94 -4.01 7.70
CA LEU A 217 -50.24 -3.35 7.81
C LEU A 217 -51.36 -4.18 7.15
N ILE A 218 -51.12 -4.72 5.95
CA ILE A 218 -52.10 -5.57 5.25
C ILE A 218 -52.40 -6.83 6.07
N ILE A 219 -51.38 -7.46 6.66
CA ILE A 219 -51.56 -8.64 7.52
C ILE A 219 -52.38 -8.28 8.77
N LEU A 220 -52.07 -7.15 9.43
CA LEU A 220 -52.81 -6.67 10.60
C LEU A 220 -54.29 -6.42 10.27
N ILE A 221 -54.56 -5.77 9.14
CA ILE A 221 -55.93 -5.51 8.67
C ILE A 221 -56.64 -6.84 8.40
N ALA A 222 -56.00 -7.79 7.71
CA ALA A 222 -56.60 -9.11 7.43
C ALA A 222 -56.90 -9.91 8.70
N VAL A 223 -56.02 -9.87 9.71
CA VAL A 223 -56.23 -10.53 11.01
C VAL A 223 -57.37 -9.87 11.78
N LYS A 224 -57.40 -8.53 11.85
CA LYS A 224 -58.48 -7.78 12.51
C LYS A 224 -59.81 -8.01 11.82
N TRP A 225 -59.86 -8.00 10.49
CA TRP A 225 -61.10 -8.20 9.73
C TRP A 225 -61.67 -9.60 9.94
N LYS A 226 -60.80 -10.62 10.04
CA LYS A 226 -61.20 -11.99 10.37
C LYS A 226 -61.66 -12.15 11.82
N SER A 227 -61.11 -11.36 12.75
CA SER A 227 -61.59 -11.32 14.14
C SER A 227 -62.94 -10.62 14.26
N TRP A 228 -63.19 -9.61 13.44
CA TRP A 228 -64.41 -8.80 13.50
C TRP A 228 -65.63 -9.51 12.88
N PHE A 229 -65.40 -10.43 11.94
CA PHE A 229 -66.45 -11.25 11.33
C PHE A 229 -66.70 -12.61 12.00
N LYS A 230 -66.05 -12.89 13.14
CA LYS A 230 -66.44 -14.03 13.96
C LYS A 230 -67.58 -13.59 14.88
N SER A 231 -68.80 -14.00 14.53
CA SER A 231 -69.95 -13.86 15.41
C SER A 231 -69.65 -14.48 16.77
N ASP A 232 -69.93 -13.67 17.78
CA ASP A 232 -69.75 -13.89 19.20
C ASP A 232 -70.81 -14.91 19.67
N ASP A 233 -70.38 -16.12 20.01
CA ASP A 233 -71.15 -17.05 20.84
C ASP A 233 -70.39 -17.17 22.17
N GLY A 234 -71.07 -16.73 23.22
CA GLY A 234 -70.47 -16.32 24.49
C GLY A 234 -69.77 -17.42 25.29
N ASN A 235 -68.80 -17.02 26.12
CA ASN A 235 -69.01 -16.92 27.57
C ASN A 235 -67.80 -16.35 28.30
N LEU A 236 -68.16 -15.67 29.39
CA LEU A 236 -67.44 -14.99 30.47
C LEU A 236 -66.18 -15.64 31.10
N VAL A 237 -65.47 -14.77 31.85
CA VAL A 237 -64.45 -14.98 32.92
C VAL A 237 -62.99 -15.04 32.41
N GLU A 238 -61.96 -14.37 32.96
CA GLU A 238 -61.73 -13.27 33.91
C GLU A 238 -60.19 -13.03 33.89
N GLU A 239 -59.76 -11.82 34.28
CA GLU A 239 -58.42 -11.43 34.75
C GLU A 239 -57.14 -11.59 33.89
N GLY A 240 -56.50 -10.43 33.65
CA GLY A 240 -55.17 -10.22 34.24
C GLY A 240 -53.96 -10.23 33.30
N TYR A 241 -53.24 -9.09 33.35
CA TYR A 241 -51.83 -8.86 32.96
C TYR A 241 -51.54 -8.30 31.56
N ALA A 242 -51.16 -7.01 31.57
CA ALA A 242 -50.56 -6.28 30.47
C ALA A 242 -49.15 -6.83 30.14
N PRO A 243 -48.88 -7.26 28.89
CA PRO A 243 -47.52 -7.55 28.47
C PRO A 243 -46.82 -6.26 28.03
N LYS A 244 -45.78 -5.86 28.77
CA LYS A 244 -44.81 -4.87 28.31
C LYS A 244 -44.12 -5.38 27.06
N SER A 245 -44.14 -4.57 26.00
CA SER A 245 -43.42 -4.80 24.75
C SER A 245 -41.90 -4.85 24.98
N PRO A 246 -41.18 -5.90 24.53
CA PRO A 246 -39.73 -5.84 24.45
C PRO A 246 -39.33 -5.04 23.20
N GLY A 247 -38.66 -3.91 23.40
CA GLY A 247 -37.99 -3.18 22.32
C GLY A 247 -36.87 -4.05 21.73
N LEU A 248 -37.08 -4.54 20.51
CA LEU A 248 -36.26 -5.57 19.86
C LEU A 248 -35.10 -5.01 19.00
N PHE A 249 -34.73 -3.74 19.16
CA PHE A 249 -33.60 -3.16 18.44
C PHE A 249 -32.74 -2.30 19.34
N SER A 250 -31.77 -2.94 20.02
CA SER A 250 -30.40 -2.45 20.30
C SER A 250 -29.81 -3.12 21.56
N PRO A 251 -28.78 -4.00 21.44
CA PRO A 251 -27.70 -3.89 22.43
C PRO A 251 -26.28 -4.22 21.92
N PHE A 252 -26.00 -4.23 20.60
CA PHE A 252 -24.62 -4.52 20.16
C PHE A 252 -23.64 -3.33 20.28
N LEU A 253 -24.09 -2.12 20.64
CA LEU A 253 -23.22 -0.94 20.73
C LEU A 253 -23.01 -0.36 22.15
N SER A 254 -23.61 -0.92 23.21
CA SER A 254 -23.56 -0.31 24.55
C SER A 254 -22.83 -1.11 25.62
N ASN A 255 -22.30 -2.31 25.34
CA ASN A 255 -21.59 -3.07 26.37
C ASN A 255 -20.18 -2.48 26.61
N PRO A 256 -19.89 -1.86 27.76
CA PRO A 256 -18.57 -1.29 28.05
C PRO A 256 -17.47 -2.37 28.04
N PHE A 257 -17.81 -3.64 28.28
CA PHE A 257 -16.85 -4.75 28.24
C PHE A 257 -16.38 -5.09 26.82
N THR A 258 -17.25 -5.03 25.81
CA THR A 258 -16.84 -5.26 24.41
C THR A 258 -15.96 -4.12 23.92
N LYS A 259 -16.31 -2.86 24.25
CA LYS A 259 -15.46 -1.69 23.96
C LYS A 259 -14.08 -1.79 24.62
N ALA A 260 -14.02 -2.25 25.87
CA ALA A 260 -12.76 -2.51 26.55
C ALA A 260 -11.95 -3.64 25.90
N ARG A 261 -12.62 -4.72 25.45
CA ARG A 261 -11.99 -5.86 24.75
C ARG A 261 -11.43 -5.46 23.39
N ILE A 262 -12.18 -4.70 22.59
CA ILE A 262 -11.73 -4.15 21.30
C ILE A 262 -10.55 -3.20 21.53
N LYS A 263 -10.63 -2.32 22.54
CA LYS A 263 -9.51 -1.42 22.88
C LYS A 263 -8.26 -2.18 23.32
N LYS A 264 -8.41 -3.28 24.06
CA LYS A 264 -7.30 -4.17 24.46
C LYS A 264 -6.69 -4.86 23.23
N MET A 265 -7.52 -5.42 22.35
CA MET A 265 -7.08 -6.07 21.11
C MET A 265 -6.36 -5.09 20.18
N LYS A 266 -6.86 -3.85 20.03
CA LYS A 266 -6.21 -2.80 19.23
C LYS A 266 -4.85 -2.40 19.81
N ARG A 267 -4.67 -2.40 21.14
CA ARG A 267 -3.37 -2.17 21.80
C ARG A 267 -2.39 -3.33 21.55
N GLU A 268 -2.87 -4.57 21.63
CA GLU A 268 -2.06 -5.77 21.40
C GLU A 268 -1.59 -5.86 19.95
N HIS A 269 -2.47 -5.60 18.98
CA HIS A 269 -2.10 -5.51 17.56
C HIS A 269 -1.07 -4.40 17.30
N LYS A 270 -1.25 -3.22 17.90
CA LYS A 270 -0.28 -2.12 17.78
C LYS A 270 1.08 -2.48 18.37
N HIS A 271 1.12 -3.31 19.42
CA HIS A 271 2.38 -3.81 19.99
C HIS A 271 3.04 -4.83 19.06
N LYS A 272 2.31 -5.84 18.57
CA LYS A 272 2.84 -6.85 17.64
C LYS A 272 3.38 -6.24 16.35
N ARG A 273 2.68 -5.25 15.76
CA ARG A 273 3.19 -4.52 14.57
C ARG A 273 4.49 -3.77 14.85
N LYS A 274 4.67 -3.20 16.05
CA LYS A 274 5.93 -2.53 16.42
C LYS A 274 7.07 -3.53 16.60
N GLU A 275 6.79 -4.68 17.19
CA GLU A 275 7.75 -5.77 17.38
C GLU A 275 8.21 -6.33 16.03
N GLN A 276 7.29 -6.63 15.11
CA GLN A 276 7.61 -7.04 13.74
C GLN A 276 8.39 -5.98 12.95
N ARG A 277 8.02 -4.70 13.06
CA ARG A 277 8.80 -3.61 12.42
C ARG A 277 10.22 -3.55 12.98
N MET A 278 10.39 -3.77 14.27
CA MET A 278 11.71 -3.81 14.89
C MET A 278 12.50 -5.02 14.39
N GLU A 279 11.93 -6.22 14.41
CA GLU A 279 12.57 -7.42 13.86
C GLU A 279 12.99 -7.26 12.40
N ASN A 280 12.14 -6.65 11.55
CA ASN A 280 12.48 -6.35 10.15
C ASN A 280 13.64 -5.36 10.05
N LEU A 281 13.64 -4.27 10.83
CA LEU A 281 14.73 -3.28 10.83
C LEU A 281 16.07 -3.88 11.31
N PHE A 282 16.03 -4.76 12.31
CA PHE A 282 17.22 -5.47 12.80
C PHE A 282 17.70 -6.52 11.79
N GLY A 283 16.77 -7.24 11.14
CA GLY A 283 17.06 -8.19 10.07
C GLY A 283 17.70 -7.54 8.85
N GLU A 284 17.17 -6.41 8.38
CA GLU A 284 17.74 -5.62 7.27
C GLU A 284 19.14 -5.08 7.59
N ALA A 285 19.42 -4.75 8.86
CA ALA A 285 20.72 -4.29 9.32
C ALA A 285 21.72 -5.44 9.59
N GLY A 286 21.31 -6.70 9.45
CA GLY A 286 22.15 -7.87 9.77
C GLY A 286 22.49 -8.00 11.26
N LEU A 287 21.70 -7.38 12.15
CA LEU A 287 21.91 -7.38 13.59
C LEU A 287 20.90 -8.32 14.26
N THR A 288 21.37 -9.31 15.02
CA THR A 288 20.49 -10.18 15.79
C THR A 288 20.05 -9.52 17.10
N LEU A 289 18.74 -9.49 17.35
CA LEU A 289 18.19 -8.98 18.61
C LEU A 289 18.67 -9.85 19.79
N PRO A 290 19.21 -9.26 20.88
CA PRO A 290 19.57 -10.00 22.07
C PRO A 290 18.32 -10.66 22.68
N LYS A 291 18.34 -11.99 22.87
CA LYS A 291 17.20 -12.83 23.30
C LYS A 291 16.60 -12.49 24.69
N GLU A 292 17.15 -11.53 25.45
CA GLU A 292 16.82 -11.36 26.88
C GLU A 292 16.33 -9.96 27.30
N VAL A 293 16.06 -9.03 26.38
CA VAL A 293 15.59 -7.70 26.80
C VAL A 293 14.08 -7.73 27.08
N LYS A 294 13.71 -7.90 28.36
CA LYS A 294 12.33 -7.68 28.83
C LYS A 294 11.89 -6.25 28.48
N PRO A 295 10.76 -6.05 27.77
CA PRO A 295 10.41 -4.77 27.15
C PRO A 295 9.91 -3.66 28.10
N SER A 296 9.95 -3.86 29.43
CA SER A 296 9.13 -3.03 30.34
C SER A 296 9.82 -1.92 31.13
N GLN A 297 11.15 -1.73 31.07
CA GLN A 297 11.78 -0.74 31.98
C GLN A 297 12.78 0.26 31.38
N ASN A 298 13.09 0.22 30.08
CA ASN A 298 14.05 1.17 29.52
C ASN A 298 13.69 1.74 28.15
N PHE A 299 12.44 1.58 27.71
CA PHE A 299 12.03 2.11 26.40
C PHE A 299 12.08 3.63 26.36
N GLU A 300 11.67 4.33 27.44
CA GLU A 300 11.80 5.79 27.52
C GLU A 300 13.26 6.25 27.55
N GLU A 301 14.16 5.53 28.23
CA GLU A 301 15.57 5.88 28.24
C GLU A 301 16.25 5.60 26.91
N LEU A 302 15.90 4.49 26.25
CA LEU A 302 16.37 4.16 24.89
C LEU A 302 15.83 5.17 23.87
N GLU A 303 14.55 5.54 23.96
CA GLU A 303 13.94 6.57 23.11
C GLU A 303 14.60 7.93 23.35
N ARG A 304 14.97 8.27 24.60
CA ARG A 304 15.74 9.47 24.94
C ARG A 304 17.15 9.42 24.36
N ARG A 305 17.85 8.28 24.46
CA ARG A 305 19.20 8.11 23.91
C ARG A 305 19.19 8.17 22.38
N ILE A 306 18.19 7.55 21.73
CA ILE A 306 18.00 7.61 20.28
C ILE A 306 17.65 9.04 19.87
N LYS A 307 16.72 9.73 20.54
CA LYS A 307 16.41 11.15 20.24
C LYS A 307 17.64 12.04 20.42
N ASN A 308 18.38 11.87 21.52
CA ASN A 308 19.59 12.66 21.80
C ASN A 308 20.76 12.35 20.87
N ALA A 309 20.86 11.14 20.31
CA ALA A 309 21.86 10.78 19.31
C ALA A 309 21.43 11.20 17.89
N LYS A 310 20.13 11.14 17.58
CA LYS A 310 19.58 11.47 16.26
C LYS A 310 19.60 12.97 15.99
N VAL A 311 19.42 13.81 17.00
CA VAL A 311 19.48 15.29 16.88
C VAL A 311 20.86 15.80 16.39
N PRO A 312 22.01 15.43 17.00
CA PRO A 312 23.31 15.88 16.52
C PRO A 312 23.67 15.27 15.17
N ILE A 313 23.25 14.03 14.88
CA ILE A 313 23.48 13.39 13.58
C ILE A 313 22.70 14.14 12.48
N ILE A 314 21.39 14.39 12.66
CA ILE A 314 20.57 15.13 11.68
C ILE A 314 21.13 16.53 11.49
N ASN A 315 21.48 17.25 12.56
CA ASN A 315 22.04 18.60 12.43
C ASN A 315 23.37 18.60 11.67
N THR A 316 24.23 17.61 11.89
CA THR A 316 25.51 17.50 11.18
C THR A 316 25.31 17.17 9.70
N TYR A 317 24.41 16.24 9.36
CA TYR A 317 24.10 15.88 7.97
C TYR A 317 23.39 17.02 7.23
N VAL A 318 22.40 17.67 7.85
CA VAL A 318 21.72 18.84 7.26
C VAL A 318 22.70 19.98 7.04
N THR A 319 23.62 20.23 7.97
CA THR A 319 24.67 21.27 7.79
C THR A 319 25.61 20.91 6.64
N LYS A 320 26.06 19.65 6.54
CA LYS A 320 26.90 19.19 5.42
C LYS A 320 26.16 19.27 4.08
N LEU A 321 24.89 18.88 4.02
CA LEU A 321 24.07 18.96 2.82
C LEU A 321 23.84 20.41 2.38
N ASN A 322 23.57 21.32 3.32
CA ASN A 322 23.45 22.75 3.04
C ASN A 322 24.78 23.35 2.55
N GLN A 323 25.92 22.93 3.11
CA GLN A 323 27.24 23.33 2.62
C GLN A 323 27.49 22.84 1.18
N ILE A 324 27.15 21.59 0.88
CA ILE A 324 27.27 21.02 -0.47
C ILE A 324 26.36 21.75 -1.46
N ALA A 325 25.11 22.04 -1.08
CA ALA A 325 24.17 22.80 -1.89
C ALA A 325 24.69 24.20 -2.21
N ASN A 326 25.17 24.93 -1.20
CA ASN A 326 25.79 26.25 -1.37
C ASN A 326 27.05 26.21 -2.26
N GLN A 327 27.85 25.15 -2.17
CA GLN A 327 29.02 24.97 -3.05
C GLN A 327 28.60 24.71 -4.50
N ARG A 328 27.55 23.91 -4.73
CA ARG A 328 27.01 23.69 -6.09
C ARG A 328 26.46 24.98 -6.70
N GLU A 329 25.67 25.74 -5.94
CA GLU A 329 25.11 27.01 -6.42
C GLU A 329 26.21 28.01 -6.80
N ARG A 330 27.30 28.08 -6.02
CA ARG A 330 28.47 28.92 -6.36
C ARG A 330 29.18 28.44 -7.61
N LYS A 331 29.35 27.13 -7.79
CA LYS A 331 29.95 26.56 -9.01
C LYS A 331 29.09 26.86 -10.24
N GLU A 332 27.77 26.66 -10.15
CA GLU A 332 26.83 26.95 -11.24
C GLU A 332 26.84 28.43 -11.62
N LYS A 333 26.81 29.35 -10.63
CA LYS A 333 26.93 30.80 -10.88
C LYS A 333 28.25 31.15 -11.58
N ASN A 334 29.36 30.55 -11.18
CA ASN A 334 30.66 30.77 -11.82
C ASN A 334 30.69 30.24 -13.26
N THR A 335 30.17 29.03 -13.51
CA THR A 335 30.07 28.45 -14.85
C THR A 335 29.16 29.29 -15.76
N PHE A 336 28.01 29.74 -15.25
CA PHE A 336 27.09 30.60 -15.98
C PHE A 336 27.72 31.94 -16.35
N ASN A 337 28.43 32.60 -15.42
CA ASN A 337 29.16 33.83 -15.71
C ASN A 337 30.26 33.63 -16.76
N THR A 338 30.94 32.48 -16.73
CA THR A 338 31.99 32.14 -17.70
C THR A 338 31.41 31.93 -19.09
N LEU A 339 30.30 31.21 -19.21
CA LEU A 339 29.56 31.03 -20.47
C LEU A 339 29.05 32.36 -21.04
N LYS A 340 28.54 33.24 -20.18
CA LYS A 340 28.06 34.57 -20.58
C LYS A 340 29.20 35.45 -21.13
N GLU A 341 30.38 35.40 -20.53
CA GLU A 341 31.56 36.12 -21.03
C GLU A 341 32.09 35.52 -22.35
N LEU A 342 32.06 34.20 -22.51
CA LEU A 342 32.40 33.55 -23.78
C LEU A 342 31.45 33.96 -24.90
N GLN A 343 30.14 33.92 -24.66
CA GLN A 343 29.13 34.35 -25.63
C GLN A 343 29.31 35.83 -26.03
N LYS A 344 29.64 36.70 -25.06
CA LYS A 344 29.91 38.12 -25.33
C LYS A 344 31.17 38.32 -26.19
N ARG A 345 32.21 37.50 -25.99
CA ARG A 345 33.43 37.52 -26.82
C ARG A 345 33.12 37.08 -28.25
N GLU A 346 32.40 35.97 -28.42
CA GLU A 346 32.01 35.47 -29.73
C GLU A 346 31.18 36.50 -30.51
N GLN A 347 30.18 37.12 -29.87
CA GLN A 347 29.39 38.19 -30.50
C GLN A 347 30.26 39.38 -30.90
N SER A 348 31.19 39.81 -30.04
CA SER A 348 32.13 40.90 -30.35
C SER A 348 33.03 40.58 -31.55
N GLU A 349 33.50 39.35 -31.67
CA GLU A 349 34.28 38.91 -32.84
C GLU A 349 33.46 38.88 -34.12
N VAL A 350 32.21 38.41 -34.07
CA VAL A 350 31.29 38.43 -35.22
C VAL A 350 31.05 39.87 -35.68
N PHE A 351 30.78 40.80 -34.76
CA PHE A 351 30.62 42.22 -35.10
C PHE A 351 31.89 42.84 -35.70
N LYS A 352 33.08 42.49 -35.19
CA LYS A 352 34.36 42.93 -35.78
C LYS A 352 34.53 42.43 -37.21
N LYS A 353 34.23 41.15 -37.48
CA LYS A 353 34.30 40.56 -38.83
C LYS A 353 33.32 41.22 -39.79
N LEU A 354 32.06 41.43 -39.37
CA LEU A 354 31.06 42.12 -40.18
C LEU A 354 31.48 43.56 -40.52
N ARG A 355 32.05 44.29 -39.56
CA ARG A 355 32.58 45.65 -39.80
C ARG A 355 33.74 45.65 -40.80
N GLN A 356 34.65 44.68 -40.72
CA GLN A 356 35.76 44.54 -41.68
C GLN A 356 35.26 44.24 -43.10
N ILE A 357 34.23 43.38 -43.24
CA ILE A 357 33.62 43.09 -44.55
C ILE A 357 32.95 44.36 -45.12
N SER A 358 32.21 45.10 -44.30
CA SER A 358 31.58 46.36 -44.72
C SER A 358 32.59 47.42 -45.17
N GLN A 359 33.77 47.49 -44.55
CA GLN A 359 34.83 48.42 -44.94
C GLN A 359 35.54 48.02 -46.23
N LYS A 360 35.64 46.72 -46.55
CA LYS A 360 36.24 46.24 -47.80
C LYS A 360 35.38 46.45 -49.04
N ASN A 361 34.07 46.59 -48.85
CA ASN A 361 33.09 46.77 -49.93
C ASN A 361 32.73 48.25 -50.19
N LYS A 362 33.39 49.18 -49.52
CA LYS A 362 33.38 50.61 -49.84
C LYS A 362 34.68 50.95 -50.55
#